data_AF-A0A537TK96-F1
#
_entry.id   AF-A0A537TK96-F1
#
_cell.length_a   1.000
_cell.length_b   1.000
_cell.length_c   1.000
_cell.angle_alpha   90.00
_cell.angle_beta   90.00
_cell.angle_gamma   90.00
#
_symmetry.space_group_name_H-M   'P 1'
#
loop_
_entity.id
_entity.type
_entity.pdbx_description
1 polymer ?
#
loop_
_entity_poly.entity_id
_entity_poly.type
_entity_poly.pdbx_seq_one_letter_code
_entity_poly.pdbx_strand_id
1 'polypeptide(L)'
;MELGSARQALLWFHEHDLDLPVRDKDGETAWRRPNYATIHRMIANPIYGGAYAYGKTAVAAGYDAAGVSVKIRRKARSDWLALMPNAHEGYVSWEKAETIRKMVSSNVPTSRHHGAPKHGDALLAGLLRCRRCGRKLTLRYSGAKHHIPRYSCSRGWMDNGEPRCIAFGGLRVDDAIEEALLMVVGPGAIAAAIAAEKEANQRRDQVRDALQRDLEAARYAADRAFRQYDAADPANRLVAGELEARWNQALARVAEVEAKIATHDAATVAPVIDPASLAAL
;
A
#
# COMPACT_ATOMS: atom_id res chain seq x y z
N MET A 1 16.55 25.28 31.70
CA MET A 1 15.17 24.91 31.34
C MET A 1 14.87 23.60 32.07
N GLU A 2 13.87 23.56 32.95
CA GLU A 2 13.64 22.43 33.87
C GLU A 2 12.91 21.24 33.23
N LEU A 3 12.09 21.49 32.20
CA LEU A 3 11.32 20.47 31.49
C LEU A 3 11.82 20.34 30.05
N GLY A 4 12.32 19.16 29.70
CA GLY A 4 12.99 18.92 28.42
C GLY A 4 12.06 18.62 27.25
N SER A 5 10.78 18.31 27.48
CA SER A 5 9.82 17.92 26.43
C SER A 5 8.39 18.39 26.68
N ALA A 6 7.60 18.53 25.60
CA ALA A 6 6.16 18.83 25.68
C ALA A 6 5.38 17.79 26.51
N ARG A 7 5.83 16.53 26.53
CA ARG A 7 5.20 15.49 27.35
C ARG A 7 5.52 15.67 28.83
N GLN A 8 6.74 16.04 29.20
CA GLN A 8 7.08 16.36 30.59
C GLN A 8 6.31 17.58 31.07
N ALA A 9 6.16 18.61 30.23
CA ALA A 9 5.27 19.74 30.53
C ALA A 9 3.84 19.28 30.80
N LEU A 10 3.25 18.46 29.92
CA LEU A 10 1.91 17.90 30.14
C LEU A 10 1.80 17.17 31.50
N LEU A 11 2.78 16.32 31.84
CA LEU A 11 2.76 15.59 33.11
C LEU A 11 2.88 16.53 34.32
N TRP A 12 3.71 17.57 34.22
CA TRP A 12 3.84 18.57 35.27
C TRP A 12 2.53 19.32 35.52
N PHE A 13 1.80 19.72 34.46
CA PHE A 13 0.45 20.31 34.59
C PHE A 13 -0.50 19.35 35.32
N HIS A 14 -0.47 18.06 35.01
CA HIS A 14 -1.32 17.06 35.66
C HIS A 14 -0.95 16.80 37.12
N GLU A 15 0.34 16.83 37.45
CA GLU A 15 0.83 16.65 38.82
C GLU A 15 0.40 17.81 39.73
N HIS A 16 0.27 19.01 39.18
CA HIS A 16 -0.13 20.22 39.91
C HIS A 16 -1.61 20.58 39.74
N ASP A 17 -2.41 19.71 39.13
CA ASP A 17 -3.85 19.90 38.86
C ASP A 17 -4.18 21.23 38.16
N LEU A 18 -3.36 21.58 37.16
CA LEU A 18 -3.49 22.84 36.42
C LEU A 18 -4.24 22.64 35.11
N ASP A 19 -5.33 23.37 34.96
CA ASP A 19 -6.11 23.43 33.72
C ASP A 19 -5.59 24.50 32.76
N LEU A 20 -5.93 24.33 31.47
CA LEU A 20 -5.71 25.34 30.44
C LEU A 20 -7.03 25.88 29.88
N PRO A 21 -7.08 27.18 29.53
CA PRO A 21 -8.26 27.78 28.95
C PRO A 21 -8.47 27.29 27.52
N VAL A 22 -9.70 26.89 27.21
CA VAL A 22 -10.16 26.47 25.90
C VAL A 22 -11.39 27.29 25.53
N ARG A 23 -11.43 27.79 24.30
CA ARG A 23 -12.61 28.44 23.73
C ARG A 23 -13.59 27.37 23.25
N ASP A 24 -14.82 27.37 23.78
CA ASP A 24 -15.89 26.51 23.28
C ASP A 24 -16.51 27.09 21.99
N LYS A 25 -17.38 26.31 21.34
CA LYS A 25 -18.05 26.69 20.09
C LYS A 25 -18.86 27.97 20.24
N ASP A 26 -19.43 28.20 21.42
CA ASP A 26 -20.24 29.38 21.74
C ASP A 26 -19.38 30.61 22.09
N GLY A 27 -18.06 30.48 22.04
CA GLY A 27 -17.11 31.57 22.31
C GLY A 27 -16.74 31.74 23.78
N GLU A 28 -17.41 31.01 24.68
CA GLU A 28 -17.11 30.97 26.11
C GLU A 28 -15.76 30.31 26.41
N THR A 29 -15.14 30.71 27.52
CA THR A 29 -13.85 30.16 27.96
C THR A 29 -14.08 29.12 29.04
N ALA A 30 -13.76 27.87 28.75
CA ALA A 30 -13.80 26.76 29.68
C ALA A 30 -12.38 26.35 30.08
N TRP A 31 -12.17 26.07 31.36
CA TRP A 31 -10.93 25.50 31.87
C TRP A 31 -10.98 23.98 31.75
N ARG A 32 -10.01 23.39 31.07
CA ARG A 32 -9.97 21.95 30.83
C ARG A 32 -8.58 21.41 31.01
N ARG A 33 -8.52 20.17 31.46
CA ARG A 33 -7.30 19.40 31.58
C ARG A 33 -6.54 19.36 30.24
N PRO A 34 -5.25 19.73 30.22
CA PRO A 34 -4.50 19.81 28.98
C PRO A 34 -4.26 18.45 28.34
N ASN A 35 -4.00 18.46 27.03
CA ASN A 35 -3.47 17.33 26.31
C ASN A 35 -2.20 17.73 25.55
N TYR A 36 -1.45 16.74 25.08
CA TYR A 36 -0.19 16.92 24.37
C TYR A 36 -0.33 17.86 23.17
N ALA A 37 -1.42 17.74 22.41
CA ALA A 37 -1.64 18.56 21.23
C ALA A 37 -1.84 20.05 21.58
N THR A 38 -2.50 20.35 22.70
CA THR A 38 -2.65 21.71 23.22
C THR A 38 -1.30 22.29 23.62
N ILE A 39 -0.53 21.57 24.45
CA ILE A 39 0.81 22.00 24.89
C ILE A 39 1.74 22.23 23.69
N HIS A 40 1.78 21.27 22.76
CA HIS A 40 2.60 21.38 21.56
C HIS A 40 2.18 22.57 20.68
N ARG A 41 0.88 22.86 20.56
CA ARG A 41 0.37 24.01 19.80
C ARG A 41 0.79 25.34 20.43
N MET A 42 0.77 25.44 21.76
CA MET A 42 1.23 26.64 22.46
C MET A 42 2.73 26.86 22.21
N ILE A 43 3.55 25.82 22.39
CA ILE A 43 5.00 25.89 22.16
C ILE A 43 5.34 26.25 20.71
N ALA A 44 4.59 25.73 19.74
CA ALA A 44 4.81 26.01 18.32
C ALA A 44 4.30 27.40 17.89
N ASN A 45 3.46 28.06 18.70
CA ASN A 45 2.84 29.32 18.31
C ASN A 45 3.76 30.51 18.61
N PRO A 46 4.24 31.24 17.59
CA PRO A 46 5.17 32.36 17.78
C PRO A 46 4.58 33.52 18.61
N ILE A 47 3.26 33.59 18.77
CA ILE A 47 2.59 34.68 19.49
C ILE A 47 3.05 34.78 20.96
N TYR A 48 3.38 33.65 21.59
CA TYR A 48 3.84 33.62 22.98
C TYR A 48 5.24 34.21 23.15
N GLY A 49 6.02 34.26 22.06
CA GLY A 49 7.33 34.91 21.99
C GLY A 49 7.28 36.33 21.42
N GLY A 50 6.11 36.97 21.37
CA GLY A 50 5.98 38.35 20.90
C GLY A 50 6.05 38.51 19.38
N ALA A 51 5.84 37.44 18.61
CA ALA A 51 6.01 37.46 17.16
C ALA A 51 4.69 37.34 16.39
N TYR A 52 4.53 38.23 15.41
CA TYR A 52 3.45 38.16 14.43
C TYR A 52 3.81 37.15 13.34
N ALA A 53 2.85 36.33 12.92
CA ALA A 53 3.08 35.36 11.86
C ALA A 53 1.85 35.13 10.99
N TYR A 54 2.03 35.20 9.67
CA TYR A 54 0.98 35.10 8.65
C TYR A 54 1.34 34.10 7.55
N GLY A 55 0.32 33.56 6.86
CA GLY A 55 0.51 32.62 5.76
C GLY A 55 0.93 31.22 6.19
N LYS A 56 0.53 30.77 7.40
CA LYS A 56 0.90 29.46 7.99
C LYS A 56 0.27 28.26 7.25
N THR A 57 -0.70 28.49 6.39
CA THR A 57 -1.45 27.47 5.66
C THR A 57 -1.48 27.75 4.16
N ALA A 58 -1.59 26.69 3.36
CA ALA A 58 -1.86 26.74 1.94
C ALA A 58 -3.04 25.84 1.60
N VAL A 59 -3.74 26.20 0.53
CA VAL A 59 -4.74 25.35 -0.09
C VAL A 59 -4.02 24.45 -1.10
N ALA A 60 -4.28 23.15 -1.03
CA ALA A 60 -3.79 22.17 -1.99
C ALA A 60 -4.97 21.40 -2.58
N ALA A 61 -4.93 21.15 -3.89
CA ALA A 61 -5.82 20.18 -4.51
C ALA A 61 -5.44 18.77 -4.02
N GLY A 62 -6.41 18.04 -3.51
CA GLY A 62 -6.31 16.62 -3.21
C GLY A 62 -7.30 15.87 -4.09
N TYR A 63 -6.94 14.71 -4.59
CA TYR A 63 -7.88 13.86 -5.32
C TYR A 63 -8.53 12.88 -4.32
N ASP A 64 -9.85 12.77 -4.36
CA ASP A 64 -10.61 11.72 -3.69
C ASP A 64 -11.43 10.92 -4.71
N ALA A 65 -12.09 9.86 -4.25
CA ALA A 65 -12.89 8.99 -5.12
C ALA A 65 -14.10 9.70 -5.78
N ALA A 66 -14.45 10.92 -5.33
CA ALA A 66 -15.54 11.73 -5.86
C ALA A 66 -15.05 12.92 -6.71
N GLY A 67 -13.73 13.14 -6.82
CA GLY A 67 -13.13 14.17 -7.67
C GLY A 67 -12.04 15.01 -6.98
N VAL A 68 -11.96 16.28 -7.36
CA VAL A 68 -10.99 17.24 -6.78
C VAL A 68 -11.53 17.74 -5.43
N SER A 69 -10.92 17.28 -4.35
CA SER A 69 -11.09 17.80 -2.99
C SER A 69 -10.13 18.96 -2.71
N VAL A 70 -10.59 19.94 -1.92
CA VAL A 70 -9.72 21.04 -1.44
C VAL A 70 -9.22 20.69 -0.05
N LYS A 71 -7.90 20.60 0.14
CA LYS A 71 -7.28 20.30 1.44
C LYS A 71 -6.42 21.47 1.92
N ILE A 72 -6.66 21.92 3.14
CA ILE A 72 -5.81 22.92 3.81
C ILE A 72 -4.63 22.19 4.43
N ARG A 73 -3.40 22.57 4.03
CA ARG A 73 -2.15 22.06 4.61
C ARG A 73 -1.40 23.15 5.34
N ARG A 74 -0.69 22.77 6.42
CA ARG A 74 0.28 23.67 7.08
C ARG A 74 1.56 23.77 6.24
N LYS A 75 2.10 24.99 6.13
CA LYS A 75 3.37 25.25 5.46
C LYS A 75 4.55 25.05 6.42
N ALA A 76 5.72 24.70 5.88
CA ALA A 76 6.96 24.79 6.64
C ALA A 76 7.16 26.24 7.10
N ARG A 77 7.82 26.42 8.25
CA ARG A 77 8.02 27.76 8.84
C ARG A 77 8.83 28.69 7.93
N SER A 78 9.74 28.14 7.14
CA SER A 78 10.50 28.86 6.09
C SER A 78 9.61 29.46 5.01
N ASP A 79 8.42 28.88 4.79
CA ASP A 79 7.53 29.25 3.68
C ASP A 79 6.35 30.10 4.16
N TRP A 80 6.40 30.58 5.39
CA TRP A 80 5.41 31.52 5.93
C TRP A 80 5.59 32.88 5.24
N LEU A 81 4.49 33.54 4.93
CA LEU A 81 4.51 34.84 4.25
C LEU A 81 5.06 35.95 5.14
N ALA A 82 4.87 35.83 6.45
CA ALA A 82 5.47 36.75 7.42
C ALA A 82 5.78 36.02 8.72
N LEU A 83 6.94 36.34 9.29
CA LEU A 83 7.32 36.03 10.66
C LEU A 83 8.14 37.23 11.18
N MET A 84 7.50 38.08 11.96
CA MET A 84 8.08 39.31 12.50
C MET A 84 8.28 39.15 14.01
N PRO A 85 9.53 38.91 14.47
CA PRO A 85 9.86 38.89 15.89
C PRO A 85 9.59 40.23 16.56
N ASN A 86 9.31 40.22 17.86
CA ASN A 86 9.15 41.43 18.68
C ASN A 86 8.11 42.43 18.13
N ALA A 87 7.05 41.92 17.49
CA ALA A 87 5.92 42.72 16.99
C ALA A 87 5.01 43.19 18.13
N HIS A 88 4.99 42.47 19.24
CA HIS A 88 4.24 42.79 20.46
C HIS A 88 4.94 42.20 21.68
N GLU A 89 4.50 42.59 22.87
CA GLU A 89 5.00 42.02 24.13
C GLU A 89 4.57 40.55 24.26
N GLY A 90 5.54 39.64 24.25
CA GLY A 90 5.32 38.20 24.44
C GLY A 90 5.29 37.81 25.91
N TYR A 91 4.64 36.69 26.23
CA TYR A 91 4.71 36.06 27.56
C TYR A 91 6.13 35.60 27.91
N VAL A 92 6.96 35.33 26.90
CA VAL A 92 8.39 35.08 27.02
C VAL A 92 9.11 35.86 25.92
N SER A 93 10.42 36.10 26.11
CA SER A 93 11.22 36.70 25.02
C SER A 93 11.23 35.81 23.78
N TRP A 94 11.41 36.44 22.62
CA TRP A 94 11.50 35.74 21.34
C TRP A 94 12.60 34.67 21.35
N GLU A 95 13.77 34.98 21.91
CA GLU A 95 14.91 34.07 22.00
C GLU A 95 14.59 32.86 22.86
N LYS A 96 13.88 33.07 23.99
CA LYS A 96 13.45 32.00 24.88
C LYS A 96 12.40 31.11 24.21
N ALA A 97 11.42 31.70 23.53
CA ALA A 97 10.41 30.97 22.77
C ALA A 97 11.03 30.10 21.66
N GLU A 98 11.97 30.65 20.89
CA GLU A 98 12.69 29.91 19.86
C GLU A 98 13.56 28.80 20.43
N THR A 99 14.19 29.01 21.59
CA THR A 99 14.99 28.00 22.27
C THR A 99 14.12 26.82 22.72
N ILE A 100 12.96 27.10 23.35
CA ILE A 100 11.98 26.08 23.76
C ILE A 100 11.46 25.34 22.53
N ARG A 101 11.07 26.07 21.47
CA ARG A 101 10.57 25.48 20.22
C ARG A 101 11.59 24.53 19.60
N LYS A 102 12.86 24.96 19.48
CA LYS A 102 13.95 24.15 18.93
C LYS A 102 14.14 22.87 19.75
N MET A 103 14.26 23.00 21.08
CA MET A 103 14.37 21.87 21.99
C MET A 103 13.22 20.87 21.82
N VAL A 104 11.98 21.33 21.77
CA VAL A 104 10.82 20.44 21.58
C VAL A 104 10.80 19.82 20.19
N SER A 105 11.20 20.56 19.15
CA SER A 105 11.30 20.00 17.79
C SER A 105 12.41 18.96 17.63
N SER A 106 13.49 19.04 18.40
CA SER A 106 14.56 18.03 18.43
C SER A 106 14.18 16.77 19.23
N ASN A 107 13.13 16.83 20.06
CA ASN A 107 12.62 15.66 20.78
C ASN A 107 11.78 14.73 19.91
N VAL A 108 11.46 15.14 18.67
CA VAL A 108 10.88 14.21 17.71
C VAL A 108 11.90 13.09 17.52
N PRO A 109 11.51 11.81 17.74
CA PRO A 109 12.43 10.70 17.56
C PRO A 109 13.14 10.85 16.23
N THR A 110 14.47 10.83 16.24
CA THR A 110 15.35 11.00 15.07
C THR A 110 15.14 9.91 14.00
N SER A 111 14.12 9.05 14.12
CA SER A 111 13.60 8.30 12.99
C SER A 111 12.86 9.25 12.03
N ARG A 112 13.63 10.09 11.32
CA ARG A 112 13.26 10.60 9.99
C ARG A 112 12.93 9.46 9.01
N HIS A 113 13.20 8.22 9.41
CA HIS A 113 12.65 7.01 8.84
C HIS A 113 11.36 6.60 9.57
N HIS A 114 10.27 7.33 9.33
CA HIS A 114 9.16 6.55 8.80
C HIS A 114 9.66 6.12 7.43
N GLY A 115 10.40 4.99 7.37
CA GLY A 115 10.64 4.36 6.09
C GLY A 115 9.30 4.17 5.40
N ALA A 116 9.31 4.00 4.07
CA ALA A 116 8.13 3.53 3.34
C ALA A 116 7.39 2.49 4.20
N PRO A 117 6.04 2.53 4.30
CA PRO A 117 5.26 1.60 5.09
C PRO A 117 5.89 0.22 4.99
N LYS A 118 6.63 -0.19 6.03
CA LYS A 118 7.28 -1.48 5.98
C LYS A 118 6.13 -2.47 5.97
N HIS A 119 6.16 -3.43 5.05
CA HIS A 119 5.32 -4.63 5.14
C HIS A 119 5.66 -5.24 6.51
N GLY A 120 4.86 -4.90 7.49
CA GLY A 120 5.01 -5.39 8.84
C GLY A 120 4.07 -6.57 8.97
N ASP A 121 4.54 -7.62 9.64
CA ASP A 121 3.85 -8.90 9.74
C ASP A 121 2.54 -8.85 10.55
N ALA A 122 2.09 -7.65 10.94
CA ALA A 122 0.88 -7.45 11.73
C ALA A 122 -0.37 -7.43 10.85
N LEU A 123 -1.17 -8.50 10.90
CA LEU A 123 -2.40 -8.65 10.13
C LEU A 123 -3.44 -7.57 10.47
N LEU A 124 -3.54 -7.17 11.74
CA LEU A 124 -4.64 -6.35 12.27
C LEU A 124 -4.25 -4.88 12.46
N ALA A 125 -3.25 -4.41 11.71
CA ALA A 125 -2.75 -3.05 11.74
C ALA A 125 -3.87 -2.01 11.54
N GLY A 126 -4.16 -1.21 12.57
CA GLY A 126 -5.14 -0.12 12.49
C GLY A 126 -6.61 -0.55 12.54
N LEU A 127 -6.89 -1.86 12.63
CA LEU A 127 -8.23 -2.44 12.73
C LEU A 127 -8.70 -2.55 14.19
N LEU A 128 -7.79 -2.93 15.10
CA LEU A 128 -8.15 -3.17 16.50
C LEU A 128 -8.47 -1.89 17.28
N ARG A 129 -9.52 -1.97 18.10
CA ARG A 129 -9.88 -0.95 19.09
C ARG A 129 -9.83 -1.50 20.50
N CYS A 130 -9.47 -0.64 21.44
CA CYS A 130 -9.34 -1.01 22.83
C CYS A 130 -10.73 -1.16 23.44
N ARG A 131 -11.04 -2.33 24.02
CA ARG A 131 -12.31 -2.52 24.74
C ARG A 131 -12.47 -1.59 25.95
N ARG A 132 -11.38 -1.18 26.60
CA ARG A 132 -11.43 -0.32 27.80
C ARG A 132 -11.71 1.15 27.50
N CYS A 133 -11.09 1.71 26.46
CA CYS A 133 -11.17 3.15 26.17
C CYS A 133 -11.62 3.50 24.73
N GLY A 134 -11.93 2.52 23.90
CA GLY A 134 -12.43 2.71 22.52
C GLY A 134 -11.38 3.20 21.49
N ARG A 135 -10.18 3.59 21.93
CA ARG A 135 -9.12 4.10 21.06
C ARG A 135 -8.51 3.00 20.19
N LYS A 136 -8.08 3.35 18.98
CA LYS A 136 -7.36 2.42 18.09
C LYS A 136 -6.05 1.96 18.73
N LEU A 137 -5.75 0.67 18.59
CA LEU A 137 -4.47 0.14 19.03
C LEU A 137 -3.38 0.57 18.04
N THR A 138 -2.22 0.85 18.60
CA THR A 138 -0.99 1.14 17.86
C THR A 138 -0.10 -0.09 17.87
N LEU A 139 0.64 -0.27 16.79
CA LEU A 139 1.63 -1.32 16.65
C LEU A 139 2.99 -0.87 17.18
N ARG A 140 3.67 -1.80 17.86
CA ARG A 140 5.10 -1.74 18.15
C ARG A 140 5.71 -3.07 17.77
N TYR A 141 6.95 -3.05 17.30
CA TYR A 141 7.68 -4.26 16.98
C TYR A 141 8.77 -4.52 18.02
N SER A 142 8.98 -5.79 18.34
CA SER A 142 9.93 -6.27 19.34
C SER A 142 10.78 -7.42 18.81
N GLY A 143 11.67 -7.95 19.64
CA GLY A 143 12.62 -8.99 19.28
C GLY A 143 13.90 -8.45 18.64
N ALA A 144 14.93 -9.29 18.58
CA ALA A 144 16.26 -8.92 18.11
C ALA A 144 16.27 -8.39 16.66
N LYS A 145 15.34 -8.85 15.82
CA LYS A 145 15.19 -8.39 14.42
C LYS A 145 14.00 -7.44 14.21
N HIS A 146 13.35 -6.94 15.27
CA HIS A 146 12.20 -6.02 15.18
C HIS A 146 11.04 -6.47 14.27
N HIS A 147 10.70 -7.76 14.29
CA HIS A 147 9.62 -8.34 13.46
C HIS A 147 8.43 -8.85 14.30
N ILE A 148 8.56 -8.98 15.62
CA ILE A 148 7.47 -9.52 16.44
C ILE A 148 6.45 -8.41 16.73
N PRO A 149 5.22 -8.48 16.19
CA PRO A 149 4.21 -7.44 16.38
C PRO A 149 3.68 -7.45 17.81
N ARG A 150 3.40 -6.25 18.33
CA ARG A 150 2.75 -6.04 19.62
C ARG A 150 1.70 -4.95 19.50
N TYR A 151 0.46 -5.29 19.78
CA TYR A 151 -0.64 -4.35 19.83
C TYR A 151 -0.68 -3.67 21.18
N SER A 152 -0.78 -2.34 21.19
CA SER A 152 -0.81 -1.56 22.42
C SER A 152 -1.75 -0.36 22.30
N CYS A 153 -2.57 -0.15 23.32
CA CYS A 153 -3.36 1.07 23.45
C CYS A 153 -2.50 2.15 24.12
N SER A 154 -1.80 2.94 23.29
CA SER A 154 -0.82 3.93 23.76
C SER A 154 -1.30 5.39 23.68
N ARG A 155 -2.38 5.68 22.93
CA ARG A 155 -2.83 7.05 22.67
C ARG A 155 -3.23 7.80 23.94
N GLY A 156 -3.93 7.17 24.88
CA GLY A 156 -4.25 7.82 26.17
C GLY A 156 -2.99 8.25 26.94
N TRP A 157 -1.98 7.37 27.00
CA TRP A 157 -0.71 7.64 27.68
C TRP A 157 0.16 8.69 26.98
N MET A 158 0.13 8.74 25.64
CA MET A 158 0.89 9.72 24.86
C MET A 158 0.20 11.08 24.79
N ASP A 159 -1.10 11.08 24.50
CA ASP A 159 -1.84 12.30 24.20
C ASP A 159 -2.34 12.97 25.47
N ASN A 160 -2.78 12.20 26.46
CA ASN A 160 -3.48 12.72 27.63
C ASN A 160 -2.71 12.51 28.94
N GLY A 161 -1.56 11.84 28.90
CA GLY A 161 -0.82 11.49 30.12
C GLY A 161 -1.54 10.46 31.00
N GLU A 162 -2.52 9.72 30.45
CA GLU A 162 -3.25 8.67 31.17
C GLU A 162 -2.32 7.49 31.51
N PRO A 163 -2.67 6.64 32.51
CA PRO A 163 -1.97 5.38 32.75
C PRO A 163 -1.92 4.48 31.52
N ARG A 164 -0.97 3.53 31.50
CA ARG A 164 -0.89 2.53 30.42
C ARG A 164 -2.17 1.71 30.39
N CYS A 165 -2.71 1.52 29.18
CA CYS A 165 -3.88 0.68 28.94
C CYS A 165 -3.44 -0.73 28.50
N ILE A 166 -4.30 -1.44 27.76
CA ILE A 166 -4.02 -2.81 27.31
C ILE A 166 -2.85 -2.87 26.33
N ALA A 167 -2.05 -3.92 26.42
CA ALA A 167 -1.04 -4.28 25.43
C ALA A 167 -0.82 -5.80 25.43
N PHE A 168 -0.67 -6.40 24.25
CA PHE A 168 -0.51 -7.85 24.07
C PHE A 168 0.29 -8.16 22.80
N GLY A 169 0.85 -9.37 22.72
CA GLY A 169 1.60 -9.85 21.55
C GLY A 169 0.68 -10.12 20.36
N GLY A 170 1.14 -9.81 19.14
CA GLY A 170 0.33 -9.90 17.94
C GLY A 170 0.15 -11.31 17.40
N LEU A 171 1.21 -12.15 17.49
CA LEU A 171 1.25 -13.49 16.86
C LEU A 171 -0.03 -14.30 17.07
N ARG A 172 -0.36 -14.67 18.31
CA ARG A 172 -1.54 -15.51 18.61
C ARG A 172 -2.88 -14.92 18.18
N VAL A 173 -2.99 -13.59 18.14
CA VAL A 173 -4.23 -12.93 17.74
C VAL A 173 -4.32 -12.87 16.23
N ASP A 174 -3.20 -12.62 15.56
CA ASP A 174 -3.11 -12.64 14.11
C ASP A 174 -3.38 -14.06 13.59
N ASP A 175 -2.74 -15.09 14.16
CA ASP A 175 -2.96 -16.51 13.81
C ASP A 175 -4.44 -16.90 13.92
N ALA A 176 -5.10 -16.53 15.03
CA ALA A 176 -6.50 -16.87 15.26
C ALA A 176 -7.47 -16.17 14.28
N ILE A 177 -7.14 -14.93 13.87
CA ILE A 177 -7.93 -14.23 12.86
C ILE A 177 -7.62 -14.73 11.45
N GLU A 178 -6.37 -15.10 11.17
CA GLU A 178 -5.97 -15.73 9.92
C GLU A 178 -6.71 -17.05 9.71
N GLU A 179 -6.73 -17.92 10.72
CA GLU A 179 -7.48 -19.18 10.69
C GLU A 179 -8.97 -18.94 10.41
N ALA A 180 -9.59 -17.99 11.11
CA ALA A 180 -10.99 -17.63 10.88
C ALA A 180 -11.24 -17.06 9.48
N LEU A 181 -10.33 -16.24 8.96
CA LEU A 181 -10.41 -15.67 7.62
C LEU A 181 -10.31 -16.78 6.56
N LEU A 182 -9.35 -17.69 6.71
CA LEU A 182 -9.15 -18.81 5.78
C LEU A 182 -10.32 -19.79 5.79
N MET A 183 -10.95 -20.05 6.94
CA MET A 183 -12.18 -20.85 6.99
C MET A 183 -13.32 -20.23 6.16
N VAL A 184 -13.42 -18.90 6.11
CA VAL A 184 -14.48 -18.21 5.36
C VAL A 184 -14.13 -18.06 3.87
N VAL A 185 -12.88 -17.72 3.56
CA VAL A 185 -12.45 -17.40 2.18
C VAL A 185 -11.99 -18.64 1.41
N GLY A 186 -11.46 -19.64 2.11
CA GLY A 186 -10.87 -20.86 1.54
C GLY A 186 -11.74 -21.57 0.52
N PRO A 187 -13.01 -21.91 0.83
CA PRO A 187 -13.88 -22.61 -0.13
C PRO A 187 -14.09 -21.84 -1.43
N GLY A 188 -14.27 -20.51 -1.34
CA GLY A 188 -14.42 -19.65 -2.51
C GLY A 188 -13.13 -19.51 -3.32
N ALA A 189 -11.98 -19.40 -2.63
CA ALA A 189 -10.67 -19.33 -3.26
C ALA A 189 -10.32 -20.62 -4.02
N ILE A 190 -10.61 -21.79 -3.41
CA ILE A 190 -10.40 -23.10 -4.04
C ILE A 190 -11.31 -23.26 -5.26
N ALA A 191 -12.61 -22.95 -5.13
CA ALA A 191 -13.54 -23.01 -6.25
C ALA A 191 -13.12 -22.08 -7.41
N ALA A 192 -12.66 -20.87 -7.09
CA ALA A 192 -12.14 -19.92 -8.08
C ALA A 192 -10.86 -20.44 -8.76
N ALA A 193 -9.94 -21.07 -8.01
CA ALA A 193 -8.73 -21.65 -8.56
C ALA A 193 -9.03 -22.80 -9.54
N ILE A 194 -9.93 -23.72 -9.16
CA ILE A 194 -10.39 -24.82 -10.03
C ILE A 194 -11.05 -24.27 -11.31
N ALA A 195 -11.91 -23.25 -11.17
CA ALA A 195 -12.57 -22.63 -12.32
C ALA A 195 -11.56 -21.95 -13.25
N ALA A 196 -10.59 -21.22 -12.70
CA ALA A 196 -9.54 -20.56 -13.47
C ALA A 196 -8.65 -21.55 -14.21
N GLU A 197 -8.30 -22.67 -13.59
CA GLU A 197 -7.54 -23.74 -14.26
C GLU A 197 -8.35 -24.37 -15.40
N LYS A 198 -9.62 -24.69 -15.16
CA LYS A 198 -10.51 -25.23 -16.20
C LYS A 198 -10.61 -24.28 -17.39
N GLU A 199 -10.78 -22.99 -17.14
CA GLU A 199 -10.84 -21.98 -18.20
C GLU A 199 -9.50 -21.85 -18.94
N ALA A 200 -8.37 -21.88 -18.23
CA ALA A 200 -7.05 -21.87 -18.83
C ALA A 200 -6.83 -23.08 -19.75
N ASN A 201 -7.23 -24.28 -19.31
CA ASN A 201 -7.15 -25.50 -20.11
C ASN A 201 -8.05 -25.42 -21.35
N GLN A 202 -9.30 -24.98 -21.20
CA GLN A 202 -10.20 -24.78 -22.35
C GLN A 202 -9.64 -23.80 -23.38
N ARG A 203 -9.04 -22.68 -22.95
CA ARG A 203 -8.40 -21.73 -23.85
C ARG A 203 -7.20 -22.34 -24.57
N ARG A 204 -6.41 -23.20 -23.89
CA ARG A 204 -5.28 -23.92 -24.49
C ARG A 204 -5.74 -24.93 -25.53
N ASP A 205 -6.78 -25.70 -25.22
CA ASP A 205 -7.36 -26.69 -26.12
C ASP A 205 -7.90 -26.01 -27.38
N GLN A 206 -8.61 -24.88 -27.25
CA GLN A 206 -9.08 -24.09 -28.38
C GLN A 206 -7.95 -23.60 -29.30
N VAL A 207 -6.81 -23.16 -28.73
CA VAL A 207 -5.63 -22.78 -29.52
C VAL A 207 -5.03 -23.99 -30.22
N ARG A 208 -4.92 -25.13 -29.53
CA ARG A 208 -4.42 -26.39 -30.10
C ARG A 208 -5.29 -26.85 -31.27
N ASP A 209 -6.61 -26.86 -31.10
CA ASP A 209 -7.59 -27.26 -32.11
C ASP A 209 -7.58 -26.32 -33.33
N ALA A 210 -7.35 -25.02 -33.12
CA ALA A 210 -7.18 -24.07 -34.22
C ALA A 210 -5.90 -24.37 -35.01
N LEU A 211 -4.77 -24.61 -34.33
CA LEU A 211 -3.51 -24.97 -34.98
C LEU A 211 -3.59 -26.31 -35.71
N GLN A 212 -4.33 -27.29 -35.17
CA GLN A 212 -4.56 -28.57 -35.85
C GLN A 212 -5.33 -28.39 -37.16
N ARG A 213 -6.40 -27.57 -37.16
CA ARG A 213 -7.14 -27.24 -38.39
C ARG A 213 -6.26 -26.50 -39.41
N ASP A 214 -5.40 -25.59 -38.96
CA ASP A 214 -4.43 -24.91 -39.83
C ASP A 214 -3.42 -25.90 -40.45
N LEU A 215 -3.01 -26.91 -39.69
CA LEU A 215 -2.11 -27.96 -40.17
C LEU A 215 -2.78 -28.83 -41.24
N GLU A 216 -4.02 -29.23 -41.01
CA GLU A 216 -4.81 -29.98 -42.00
C GLU A 216 -4.95 -29.19 -43.31
N ALA A 217 -5.28 -27.90 -43.22
CA ALA A 217 -5.38 -27.02 -44.38
C ALA A 217 -4.02 -26.86 -45.11
N ALA A 218 -2.92 -26.70 -44.37
CA ALA A 218 -1.58 -26.61 -44.94
C ALA A 218 -1.15 -27.90 -45.64
N ARG A 219 -1.43 -29.07 -45.04
CA ARG A 219 -1.14 -30.38 -45.62
C ARG A 219 -1.95 -30.61 -46.90
N TYR A 220 -3.23 -30.27 -46.88
CA TYR A 220 -4.07 -30.33 -48.09
C TYR A 220 -3.54 -29.42 -49.20
N ALA A 221 -3.10 -28.20 -48.88
CA ALA A 221 -2.52 -27.29 -49.87
C ALA A 221 -1.20 -27.82 -50.45
N ALA A 222 -0.34 -28.40 -49.60
CA ALA A 222 0.91 -29.03 -50.04
C ALA A 222 0.67 -30.23 -50.95
N ASP A 223 -0.27 -31.11 -50.59
CA ASP A 223 -0.67 -32.26 -51.42
C ASP A 223 -1.28 -31.81 -52.77
N ARG A 224 -2.13 -30.78 -52.76
CA ARG A 224 -2.67 -30.20 -54.00
C ARG A 224 -1.56 -29.61 -54.89
N ALA A 225 -0.61 -28.88 -54.32
CA ALA A 225 0.51 -28.30 -55.06
C ALA A 225 1.44 -29.40 -55.63
N PHE A 226 1.67 -30.47 -54.87
CA PHE A 226 2.40 -31.64 -55.34
C PHE A 226 1.72 -32.28 -56.55
N ARG A 227 0.40 -32.57 -56.48
CA ARG A 227 -0.34 -33.14 -57.61
C ARG A 227 -0.29 -32.26 -58.86
N GLN A 228 -0.26 -30.93 -58.70
CA GLN A 228 -0.12 -29.99 -59.82
C GLN A 228 1.27 -30.05 -60.45
N TYR A 229 2.32 -30.12 -59.63
CA TYR A 229 3.70 -30.29 -60.08
C TYR A 229 3.91 -31.64 -60.78
N ASP A 230 3.43 -32.73 -60.19
CA ASP A 230 3.56 -34.10 -60.72
C ASP A 230 2.85 -34.28 -62.07
N ALA A 231 1.75 -33.57 -62.29
CA ALA A 231 1.01 -33.58 -63.56
C ALA A 231 1.63 -32.68 -64.66
N ALA A 232 2.65 -31.87 -64.36
CA ALA A 232 3.24 -30.94 -65.32
C ALA A 232 4.25 -31.63 -66.25
N ASP A 233 4.20 -31.31 -67.55
CA ASP A 233 5.18 -31.82 -68.52
C ASP A 233 6.58 -31.24 -68.24
N PRO A 234 7.62 -32.09 -68.01
CA PRO A 234 8.99 -31.65 -67.76
C PRO A 234 9.61 -30.79 -68.88
N ALA A 235 9.09 -30.87 -70.11
CA ALA A 235 9.53 -30.02 -71.21
C ALA A 235 9.18 -28.54 -70.99
N ASN A 236 8.13 -28.24 -70.22
CA ASN A 236 7.70 -26.88 -69.88
C ASN A 236 8.45 -26.34 -68.64
N ARG A 237 9.77 -26.19 -68.76
CA ARG A 237 10.69 -25.88 -67.64
C ARG A 237 10.28 -24.70 -66.76
N LEU A 238 9.76 -23.62 -67.36
CA LEU A 238 9.32 -22.44 -66.60
C LEU A 238 8.09 -22.73 -65.74
N VAL A 239 7.14 -23.52 -66.26
CA VAL A 239 5.93 -23.91 -65.53
C VAL A 239 6.26 -24.91 -64.43
N ALA A 240 7.11 -25.89 -64.72
CA ALA A 240 7.58 -26.87 -63.74
C ALA A 240 8.33 -26.19 -62.57
N GLY A 241 9.23 -25.23 -62.87
CA GLY A 241 9.97 -24.49 -61.84
C GLY A 241 9.09 -23.61 -60.95
N GLU A 242 8.05 -22.97 -61.51
CA GLU A 242 7.07 -22.20 -60.73
C GLU A 242 6.20 -23.10 -59.84
N LEU A 243 5.75 -24.26 -60.35
CA LEU A 243 4.97 -25.23 -59.56
C LEU A 243 5.81 -25.86 -58.45
N GLU A 244 7.09 -26.14 -58.70
CA GLU A 244 8.05 -26.58 -57.69
C GLU A 244 8.22 -25.53 -56.59
N ALA A 245 8.40 -24.25 -56.95
CA ALA A 245 8.50 -23.16 -55.99
C ALA A 245 7.24 -23.04 -55.11
N ARG A 246 6.05 -23.18 -55.70
CA ARG A 246 4.77 -23.18 -54.97
C ARG A 246 4.64 -24.37 -54.04
N TRP A 247 5.05 -25.56 -54.47
CA TRP A 247 5.06 -26.75 -53.62
C TRP A 247 6.03 -26.60 -52.45
N ASN A 248 7.26 -26.12 -52.70
CA ASN A 248 8.23 -25.82 -51.65
C ASN A 248 7.71 -24.80 -50.64
N GLN A 249 7.01 -23.75 -51.09
CA GLN A 249 6.36 -22.78 -50.21
C GLN A 249 5.26 -23.42 -49.35
N ALA A 250 4.45 -24.31 -49.93
CA ALA A 250 3.42 -25.04 -49.19
C ALA A 250 4.02 -26.01 -48.15
N LEU A 251 5.12 -26.70 -48.47
CA LEU A 251 5.87 -27.53 -47.52
C LEU A 251 6.47 -26.70 -46.38
N ALA A 252 7.06 -25.54 -46.67
CA ALA A 252 7.56 -24.62 -45.65
C ALA A 252 6.44 -24.17 -44.70
N ARG A 253 5.24 -23.93 -45.24
CA ARG A 253 4.06 -23.57 -44.43
C ARG A 253 3.61 -24.72 -43.53
N VAL A 254 3.65 -25.98 -43.98
CA VAL A 254 3.37 -27.15 -43.13
C VAL A 254 4.36 -27.18 -41.96
N ALA A 255 5.66 -27.07 -42.24
CA ALA A 255 6.70 -27.07 -41.20
C ALA A 255 6.53 -25.92 -40.19
N GLU A 256 6.14 -24.72 -40.66
CA GLU A 256 5.86 -23.57 -39.78
C GLU A 256 4.70 -23.85 -38.81
N VAL A 257 3.62 -24.47 -39.28
CA VAL A 257 2.46 -24.79 -38.43
C VAL A 257 2.80 -25.91 -37.46
N GLU A 258 3.54 -26.94 -37.88
CA GLU A 258 4.03 -28.00 -36.99
C GLU A 258 4.92 -27.45 -35.88
N ALA A 259 5.80 -26.49 -36.19
CA ALA A 259 6.64 -25.81 -35.20
C ALA A 259 5.80 -24.99 -34.20
N LYS A 260 4.71 -24.35 -34.63
CA LYS A 260 3.80 -23.63 -33.74
C LYS A 260 3.07 -24.57 -32.77
N ILE A 261 2.61 -25.72 -33.25
CA ILE A 261 2.00 -26.76 -32.40
C ILE A 261 3.01 -27.26 -31.37
N ALA A 262 4.23 -27.60 -31.80
CA ALA A 262 5.27 -28.06 -30.89
C ALA A 262 5.62 -27.02 -29.80
N THR A 263 5.66 -25.74 -30.17
CA THR A 263 5.92 -24.64 -29.22
C THR A 263 4.76 -24.48 -28.23
N HIS A 264 3.50 -24.57 -28.69
CA HIS A 264 2.32 -24.51 -27.82
C HIS A 264 2.28 -25.67 -26.82
N ASP A 265 2.58 -26.88 -27.29
CA ASP A 265 2.64 -28.08 -26.46
C ASP A 265 3.76 -27.98 -25.41
N ALA A 266 4.95 -27.51 -25.80
CA ALA A 266 6.08 -27.32 -24.90
C ALA A 266 5.83 -26.23 -23.85
N ALA A 267 5.01 -25.22 -24.15
CA ALA A 267 4.63 -24.16 -23.21
C ALA A 267 3.63 -24.65 -22.14
N THR A 268 3.10 -25.87 -22.27
CA THR A 268 2.19 -26.46 -21.30
C THR A 268 2.98 -26.98 -20.09
N VAL A 269 3.14 -26.12 -19.09
CA VAL A 269 3.69 -26.51 -17.79
C VAL A 269 2.56 -27.08 -16.93
N ALA A 270 2.73 -28.31 -16.43
CA ALA A 270 1.82 -28.89 -15.45
C ALA A 270 1.84 -28.05 -14.17
N PRO A 271 0.68 -27.75 -13.55
CA PRO A 271 0.66 -27.02 -12.29
C PRO A 271 1.43 -27.80 -11.22
N VAL A 272 2.18 -27.07 -10.39
CA VAL A 272 3.00 -27.63 -9.31
C VAL A 272 2.13 -28.27 -8.21
N ILE A 273 0.86 -27.85 -8.10
CA ILE A 273 -0.13 -28.35 -7.16
C ILE A 273 -1.47 -28.43 -7.89
N ASP A 274 -2.15 -29.57 -7.80
CA ASP A 274 -3.53 -29.73 -8.26
C ASP A 274 -4.48 -28.95 -7.33
N PRO A 275 -5.19 -27.92 -7.80
CA PRO A 275 -6.15 -27.16 -6.99
C PRO A 275 -7.25 -28.04 -6.39
N ALA A 276 -7.60 -29.16 -7.02
CA ALA A 276 -8.56 -30.11 -6.47
C ALA A 276 -8.01 -30.83 -5.22
N SER A 277 -6.69 -30.99 -5.11
CA SER A 277 -6.06 -31.54 -3.89
C SER A 277 -6.18 -30.61 -2.69
N LEU A 278 -6.40 -29.30 -2.91
CA LEU A 278 -6.64 -28.32 -1.86
C LEU A 278 -8.08 -28.34 -1.35
N ALA A 279 -9.01 -28.93 -2.09
CA ALA A 279 -10.41 -29.09 -1.65
C ALA A 279 -10.59 -30.15 -0.55
N ALA A 280 -9.54 -30.93 -0.26
CA ALA A 280 -9.52 -31.97 0.77
C ALA A 280 -8.86 -31.54 2.09
N LEU A 281 -8.41 -30.28 2.19
CA LEU A 281 -7.89 -29.64 3.41
C LEU A 281 -9.00 -28.89 4.15
#